data_AF-A0A8J7UY83-F1
#
_entry.id   AF-A0A8J7UY83-F1
#
_cell.length_a   1.000
_cell.length_b   1.000
_cell.length_c   1.000
_cell.angle_alpha   90.00
_cell.angle_beta   90.00
_cell.angle_gamma   90.00
#
_symmetry.space_group_name_H-M   'P 1'
#
loop_
_entity.id
_entity.type
_entity.pdbx_description
1 polymer ?
#
loop_
_entity_poly.entity_id
_entity_poly.type
_entity_poly.pdbx_seq_one_letter_code
_entity_poly.pdbx_strand_id
1 'polypeptide(L)'
;MLYPYIQLFAEPADPVTAEPVSEPTAPAAEPKKGGRLFSEDYVHTVRSEAAGYRTAAKTYEAALRTVMGLKEGDELGDLNARVSAYQKSLSKQREATLQAANQRLIRAELRSLEGYNHKLLERVIDLSGVQVDDEGNVTGVKEAAEAALKEFPEVKAEKRQQYAPLNPAGANIPANENQKMNDLIRGRR
;
A
#
# COMPACT_ATOMS: atom_id res chain seq x y z
N MET A 1 -13.11 -18.12 -41.38
CA MET A 1 -11.76 -17.78 -40.88
C MET A 1 -10.80 -17.94 -42.05
N LEU A 2 -10.26 -16.85 -42.57
CA LEU A 2 -9.32 -16.85 -43.70
C LEU A 2 -7.91 -16.72 -43.13
N TYR A 3 -7.04 -17.70 -43.38
CA TYR A 3 -5.63 -17.65 -42.96
C TYR A 3 -4.83 -16.82 -43.98
N PRO A 4 -3.99 -15.85 -43.54
CA PRO A 4 -3.12 -15.14 -44.46
C PRO A 4 -1.95 -16.04 -44.91
N TYR A 5 -1.78 -16.15 -46.22
CA TYR A 5 -0.66 -16.83 -46.87
C TYR A 5 0.56 -15.89 -46.85
N ILE A 6 1.48 -16.11 -45.92
CA ILE A 6 2.77 -15.40 -45.87
C ILE A 6 3.74 -16.15 -46.78
N GLN A 7 4.13 -15.54 -47.90
CA GLN A 7 5.19 -16.06 -48.77
C GLN A 7 6.54 -15.93 -48.06
N LEU A 8 7.10 -17.07 -47.65
CA LEU A 8 8.46 -17.20 -47.11
C LEU A 8 9.46 -17.13 -48.28
N PHE A 9 10.17 -16.01 -48.39
CA PHE A 9 11.33 -15.86 -49.27
C PHE A 9 12.55 -16.60 -48.68
N ALA A 10 12.58 -17.92 -48.79
CA ALA A 10 13.79 -18.73 -48.74
C ALA A 10 13.43 -20.21 -48.92
N GLU A 11 13.51 -20.71 -50.16
CA GLU A 11 13.72 -22.15 -50.40
C GLU A 11 15.18 -22.37 -50.82
N PRO A 12 15.87 -23.38 -50.25
CA PRO A 12 17.28 -23.63 -50.51
C PRO A 12 17.48 -24.36 -51.85
N ALA A 13 18.60 -24.05 -52.49
CA ALA A 13 19.05 -24.62 -53.75
C ALA A 13 19.37 -26.13 -53.66
N ASP A 14 19.12 -26.86 -54.76
CA ASP A 14 20.03 -27.82 -55.43
C ASP A 14 19.29 -28.55 -56.60
N PRO A 15 19.96 -29.21 -57.58
CA PRO A 15 20.54 -28.60 -58.78
C PRO A 15 19.97 -29.22 -60.07
N VAL A 16 19.53 -28.42 -61.05
CA VAL A 16 19.06 -28.97 -62.34
C VAL A 16 19.72 -28.24 -63.52
N THR A 17 20.69 -28.94 -64.09
CA THR A 17 21.00 -29.11 -65.52
C THR A 17 20.92 -27.89 -66.43
N ALA A 18 22.09 -27.45 -66.90
CA ALA A 18 22.26 -26.46 -67.95
C ALA A 18 21.84 -27.00 -69.33
N GLU A 19 21.01 -26.26 -70.06
CA GLU A 19 21.15 -26.00 -71.50
C GLU A 19 20.65 -24.57 -71.83
N PRO A 20 21.26 -23.88 -72.82
CA PRO A 20 21.21 -22.42 -72.95
C PRO A 20 20.16 -21.97 -73.99
N VAL A 21 19.26 -21.07 -73.62
CA VAL A 21 18.33 -20.46 -74.59
C VAL A 21 18.31 -18.95 -74.44
N SER A 22 19.10 -18.33 -75.32
CA SER A 22 18.98 -17.01 -75.93
C SER A 22 18.42 -15.85 -75.08
N GLU A 23 19.31 -14.89 -74.81
CA GLU A 23 18.97 -13.50 -74.48
C GLU A 23 18.02 -12.91 -75.52
N PRO A 24 16.92 -12.25 -75.10
CA PRO A 24 16.50 -11.01 -75.72
C PRO A 24 17.14 -9.88 -74.92
N THR A 25 18.12 -9.20 -75.51
CA THR A 25 18.60 -7.89 -75.07
C THR A 25 17.40 -6.94 -74.99
N ALA A 26 16.77 -6.84 -73.82
CA ALA A 26 15.89 -5.74 -73.49
C ALA A 26 16.77 -4.52 -73.22
N PRO A 27 16.51 -3.35 -73.83
CA PRO A 27 17.26 -2.15 -73.51
C PRO A 27 17.14 -1.90 -72.00
N ALA A 28 18.28 -1.69 -71.34
CA ALA A 28 18.35 -1.29 -69.94
C ALA A 28 17.50 -0.02 -69.77
N ALA A 29 16.28 -0.20 -69.26
CA ALA A 29 15.43 0.90 -68.88
C ALA A 29 16.13 1.59 -67.69
N GLU A 30 16.62 2.79 -67.96
CA GLU A 30 17.11 3.72 -66.94
C GLU A 30 16.10 3.77 -65.78
N PRO A 31 16.54 3.78 -64.51
CA PRO A 31 15.63 3.88 -63.38
C PRO A 31 14.84 5.17 -63.51
N LYS A 32 13.52 5.06 -63.76
CA LYS A 32 12.61 6.22 -63.78
C LYS A 32 12.79 6.99 -62.48
N LYS A 33 13.43 8.16 -62.56
CA LYS A 33 13.50 9.12 -61.46
C LYS A 33 12.08 9.50 -61.05
N GLY A 34 11.70 9.09 -59.84
CA GLY A 34 10.86 9.85 -58.94
C GLY A 34 9.39 10.03 -59.31
N GLY A 35 8.61 8.94 -59.36
CA GLY A 35 7.15 9.03 -59.18
C GLY A 35 6.82 8.76 -57.71
N ARG A 36 6.23 9.73 -57.00
CA ARG A 36 5.72 9.49 -55.63
C ARG A 36 4.65 8.40 -55.70
N LEU A 37 4.85 7.28 -54.98
CA LEU A 37 3.93 6.13 -54.96
C LEU A 37 2.60 6.43 -54.25
N PHE A 38 2.58 7.45 -53.39
CA PHE A 38 1.43 7.86 -52.61
C PHE A 38 1.10 9.33 -52.86
N SER A 39 -0.18 9.70 -52.74
CA SER A 39 -0.59 11.09 -52.77
C SER A 39 0.01 11.85 -51.59
N GLU A 40 0.34 13.13 -51.81
CA GLU A 40 0.94 13.99 -50.79
C GLU A 40 0.01 14.15 -49.58
N ASP A 41 -1.29 14.31 -49.83
CA ASP A 41 -2.32 14.42 -48.79
C ASP A 41 -2.36 13.17 -47.91
N TYR A 42 -2.29 11.97 -48.50
CA TYR A 42 -2.28 10.72 -47.74
C TYR A 42 -1.03 10.59 -46.85
N VAL A 43 0.14 10.97 -47.36
CA VAL A 43 1.37 10.95 -46.55
C VAL A 43 1.28 11.98 -45.41
N HIS A 44 0.69 13.14 -45.66
CA HIS A 44 0.50 14.17 -44.64
C HIS A 44 -0.44 13.71 -43.52
N THR A 45 -1.58 13.09 -43.84
CA THR A 45 -2.51 12.56 -42.83
C THR A 45 -1.84 11.50 -41.97
N VAL A 46 -1.19 10.50 -42.58
CA VAL A 46 -0.49 9.44 -41.84
C VAL A 46 0.59 10.02 -40.93
N ARG A 47 1.35 11.02 -41.38
CA ARG A 47 2.37 11.69 -40.54
C ARG A 47 1.74 12.43 -39.36
N SER A 48 0.62 13.10 -39.59
CA SER A 48 -0.09 13.85 -38.55
C SER A 48 -0.69 12.92 -37.50
N GLU A 49 -1.29 11.80 -37.92
CA GLU A 49 -1.80 10.75 -37.04
C GLU A 49 -0.67 10.10 -36.25
N ALA A 50 0.42 9.72 -36.92
CA ALA A 50 1.61 9.16 -36.28
C ALA A 50 2.30 10.15 -35.32
N ALA A 51 2.23 11.46 -35.58
CA ALA A 51 2.70 12.47 -34.64
C ALA A 51 1.81 12.50 -33.38
N GLY A 52 0.49 12.44 -33.54
CA GLY A 52 -0.46 12.34 -32.44
C GLY A 52 -0.27 11.08 -31.58
N TYR A 53 -0.06 9.91 -32.21
CA TYR A 53 0.21 8.69 -31.46
C TYR A 53 1.52 8.76 -30.68
N ARG A 54 2.56 9.36 -31.26
CA ARG A 54 3.85 9.54 -30.57
C ARG A 54 3.75 10.47 -29.37
N THR A 55 2.98 11.56 -29.46
CA THR A 55 2.79 12.47 -28.32
C THR A 55 1.95 11.80 -27.23
N ALA A 56 0.85 11.14 -27.59
CA ALA A 56 0.01 10.42 -26.63
C ALA A 56 0.77 9.27 -25.94
N ALA A 57 1.57 8.50 -26.67
CA ALA A 57 2.39 7.45 -26.07
C ALA A 57 3.35 8.03 -25.01
N LYS A 58 4.02 9.15 -25.30
CA LYS A 58 4.92 9.82 -24.34
C LYS A 58 4.18 10.33 -23.10
N THR A 59 2.97 10.88 -23.24
CA THR A 59 2.21 11.37 -22.09
C THR A 59 1.76 10.22 -21.19
N TYR A 60 1.29 9.11 -21.76
CA TYR A 60 0.91 7.93 -20.99
C TYR A 60 2.11 7.28 -20.30
N GLU A 61 3.25 7.19 -20.99
CA GLU A 61 4.49 6.67 -20.42
C GLU A 61 4.98 7.53 -19.24
N ALA A 62 4.93 8.86 -19.36
CA ALA A 62 5.26 9.77 -18.26
C ALA A 62 4.29 9.63 -17.07
N ALA A 63 2.99 9.50 -17.32
CA ALA A 63 1.99 9.28 -16.27
C ALA A 63 2.23 7.96 -15.53
N LEU A 64 2.51 6.87 -16.26
CA LEU A 64 2.82 5.57 -15.67
C LEU A 64 4.10 5.63 -14.83
N ARG A 65 5.16 6.29 -15.33
CA ARG A 65 6.37 6.48 -14.54
C ARG A 65 6.09 7.24 -13.24
N THR A 66 5.28 8.28 -13.30
CA THR A 66 4.91 9.09 -12.12
C THR A 66 4.15 8.24 -11.10
N VAL A 67 3.13 7.49 -11.52
CA VAL A 67 2.33 6.62 -10.63
C VAL A 67 3.20 5.55 -9.97
N MET A 68 4.18 5.02 -10.71
CA MET A 68 5.05 3.95 -10.24
C MET A 68 6.32 4.45 -9.53
N GLY A 69 6.50 5.77 -9.39
CA GLY A 69 7.70 6.37 -8.78
C GLY A 69 9.00 6.10 -9.54
N LEU A 70 8.92 5.89 -10.86
CA LEU A 70 10.06 5.63 -11.74
C LEU A 70 10.71 6.93 -12.21
N LYS A 71 12.04 6.93 -12.34
CA LYS A 71 12.77 8.07 -12.92
C LYS A 71 12.72 8.01 -14.44
N GLU A 72 12.96 9.16 -15.06
CA GLU A 72 13.16 9.23 -16.50
C GLU A 72 14.42 8.42 -16.88
N GLY A 73 14.27 7.53 -17.86
CA GLY A 73 15.36 6.64 -18.30
C GLY A 73 15.39 5.28 -17.61
N ASP A 74 14.61 5.05 -16.55
CA ASP A 74 14.46 3.70 -15.99
C ASP A 74 13.73 2.80 -17.01
N GLU A 75 14.26 1.59 -17.20
CA GLU A 75 13.62 0.58 -18.05
C GLU A 75 12.25 0.21 -17.47
N LEU A 76 11.22 0.36 -18.30
CA LEU A 76 9.85 -0.01 -17.94
C LEU A 76 9.70 -1.54 -17.77
N GLY A 77 10.57 -2.33 -18.40
CA GLY A 77 10.60 -3.79 -18.29
C GLY A 77 9.24 -4.44 -18.55
N ASP A 78 8.91 -5.48 -17.79
CA ASP A 78 7.57 -6.08 -17.80
C ASP A 78 6.58 -5.21 -17.01
N LEU A 79 5.89 -4.36 -17.76
CA LEU A 79 4.88 -3.44 -17.24
C LEU A 79 3.74 -4.18 -16.51
N ASN A 80 3.34 -5.35 -17.01
CA ASN A 80 2.22 -6.11 -16.45
C ASN A 80 2.57 -6.68 -15.08
N ALA A 81 3.78 -7.25 -14.95
CA ALA A 81 4.29 -7.73 -13.67
C ALA A 81 4.40 -6.58 -12.64
N ARG A 82 4.89 -5.42 -13.08
CA ARG A 82 5.10 -4.27 -12.19
C ARG A 82 3.79 -3.62 -11.74
N VAL A 83 2.81 -3.47 -12.63
CA VAL A 83 1.46 -2.99 -12.29
C VAL A 83 0.79 -3.97 -11.32
N SER A 84 0.91 -5.27 -11.57
CA SER A 84 0.38 -6.31 -10.68
C SER A 84 1.03 -6.26 -9.29
N ALA A 85 2.35 -6.06 -9.22
CA ALA A 85 3.07 -5.91 -7.96
C ALA A 85 2.65 -4.64 -7.20
N TYR A 86 2.51 -3.52 -7.91
CA TYR A 86 2.04 -2.26 -7.34
C TYR A 86 0.63 -2.40 -6.75
N GLN A 87 -0.30 -2.98 -7.50
CA GLN A 87 -1.67 -3.24 -7.03
C GLN A 87 -1.68 -4.13 -5.78
N LYS A 88 -0.89 -5.21 -5.77
CA LYS A 88 -0.74 -6.09 -4.60
C LYS A 88 -0.14 -5.38 -3.40
N SER A 89 0.87 -4.53 -3.60
CA SER A 89 1.45 -3.75 -2.51
C SER A 89 0.46 -2.73 -1.95
N LEU A 90 -0.33 -2.10 -2.82
CA LEU A 90 -1.32 -1.11 -2.44
C LEU A 90 -2.48 -1.75 -1.69
N SER A 91 -2.98 -2.91 -2.14
CA SER A 91 -4.03 -3.65 -1.43
C SER A 91 -3.54 -4.11 -0.06
N LYS A 92 -2.34 -4.70 -0.01
CA LYS A 92 -1.73 -5.13 1.26
C LYS A 92 -1.49 -3.97 2.22
N GLN A 93 -1.05 -2.82 1.73
CA GLN A 93 -0.85 -1.64 2.56
C GLN A 93 -2.20 -1.11 3.08
N ARG A 94 -3.22 -1.02 2.22
CA ARG A 94 -4.58 -0.62 2.62
C ARG A 94 -5.15 -1.55 3.68
N GLU A 95 -5.12 -2.86 3.44
CA GLU A 95 -5.56 -3.87 4.39
C GLU A 95 -4.81 -3.77 5.72
N ALA A 96 -3.49 -3.65 5.71
CA ALA A 96 -2.69 -3.50 6.92
C ALA A 96 -3.02 -2.20 7.67
N THR A 97 -3.24 -1.09 6.95
CA THR A 97 -3.64 0.19 7.58
C THR A 97 -5.04 0.13 8.16
N LEU A 98 -5.99 -0.52 7.48
CA LEU A 98 -7.36 -0.71 7.96
C LEU A 98 -7.38 -1.63 9.19
N GLN A 99 -6.66 -2.75 9.15
CA GLN A 99 -6.52 -3.64 10.29
C GLN A 99 -5.89 -2.92 11.49
N ALA A 100 -4.83 -2.14 11.28
CA ALA A 100 -4.20 -1.36 12.35
C ALA A 100 -5.13 -0.28 12.91
N ALA A 101 -5.95 0.36 12.06
CA ALA A 101 -6.96 1.33 12.50
C ALA A 101 -8.07 0.66 13.31
N ASN A 102 -8.63 -0.44 12.82
CA ASN A 102 -9.67 -1.21 13.50
C ASN A 102 -9.18 -1.73 14.85
N GLN A 103 -7.96 -2.25 14.93
CA GLN A 103 -7.36 -2.66 16.20
C GLN A 103 -7.21 -1.49 17.19
N ARG A 104 -6.91 -0.27 16.73
CA ARG A 104 -6.84 0.91 17.60
C ARG A 104 -8.21 1.31 18.12
N LEU A 105 -9.25 1.24 17.27
CA LEU A 105 -10.63 1.50 17.67
C LEU A 105 -11.09 0.49 18.73
N ILE A 106 -10.88 -0.79 18.47
CA ILE A 106 -11.20 -1.87 19.41
C ILE A 106 -10.48 -1.66 20.76
N ARG A 107 -9.19 -1.32 20.73
CA ARG A 107 -8.43 -1.03 21.96
C ARG A 107 -8.93 0.20 22.70
N ALA A 108 -9.35 1.24 21.99
CA ALA A 108 -9.92 2.43 22.61
C ALA A 108 -11.24 2.09 23.33
N GLU A 109 -12.09 1.29 22.69
CA GLU A 109 -13.33 0.81 23.29
C GLU A 109 -13.08 -0.12 24.48
N LEU A 110 -12.05 -0.98 24.43
CA LEU A 110 -11.66 -1.78 25.59
C LEU A 110 -11.15 -0.96 26.78
N ARG A 111 -10.56 0.20 26.50
CA ARG A 111 -10.10 1.13 27.54
C ARG A 111 -11.23 1.99 28.09
N SER A 112 -12.31 2.19 27.35
CA SER A 112 -13.50 2.89 27.84
C SER A 112 -14.35 2.01 28.78
N LEU A 113 -14.19 0.68 28.75
CA LEU A 113 -14.87 -0.24 29.66
C LEU A 113 -14.43 -0.05 31.12
N GLU A 114 -15.29 0.57 31.93
CA GLU A 114 -15.05 0.79 33.36
C GLU A 114 -15.09 -0.52 34.17
N GLY A 115 -14.21 -0.64 35.16
CA GLY A 115 -14.22 -1.77 36.11
C GLY A 115 -13.40 -3.00 35.69
N TYR A 116 -12.66 -2.92 34.58
CA TYR A 116 -11.77 -3.98 34.09
C TYR A 116 -10.29 -3.60 34.21
N ASN A 117 -9.42 -4.58 34.46
CA ASN A 117 -7.99 -4.40 34.32
C ASN A 117 -7.61 -4.47 32.84
N HIS A 118 -7.58 -3.32 32.17
CA HIS A 118 -7.37 -3.22 30.72
C HIS A 118 -6.12 -3.96 30.22
N LYS A 119 -5.04 -4.04 31.03
CA LYS A 119 -3.81 -4.75 30.62
C LYS A 119 -3.98 -6.27 30.56
N LEU A 120 -4.81 -6.82 31.44
CA LEU A 120 -5.15 -8.24 31.43
C LEU A 120 -6.23 -8.51 30.38
N LEU A 121 -7.24 -7.64 30.28
CA LEU A 121 -8.30 -7.74 29.28
C LEU A 121 -7.72 -7.72 27.85
N GLU A 122 -6.81 -6.81 27.53
CA GLU A 122 -6.15 -6.73 26.21
C GLU A 122 -5.40 -8.03 25.82
N ARG A 123 -5.02 -8.88 26.78
CA ARG A 123 -4.28 -10.14 26.54
C ARG A 123 -5.18 -11.37 26.49
N VAL A 124 -6.29 -11.32 27.20
CA VAL A 124 -7.18 -12.46 27.42
C VAL A 124 -8.40 -12.42 26.50
N ILE A 125 -8.81 -11.21 26.07
CA ILE A 125 -10.01 -11.05 25.28
C ILE A 125 -9.89 -11.73 23.91
N ASP A 126 -10.89 -12.52 23.56
CA ASP A 126 -11.06 -13.01 22.21
C ASP A 126 -11.66 -11.91 21.32
N LEU A 127 -10.86 -11.44 20.36
CA LEU A 127 -11.26 -10.41 19.40
C LEU A 127 -11.89 -11.01 18.13
N SER A 128 -12.01 -12.33 18.03
CA SER A 128 -12.50 -13.02 16.82
C SER A 128 -13.95 -12.66 16.47
N GLY A 129 -14.78 -12.35 17.47
CA GLY A 129 -16.17 -11.92 17.31
C GLY A 129 -16.38 -10.41 17.26
N VAL A 130 -15.32 -9.60 17.43
CA VAL A 130 -15.42 -8.14 17.50
C VAL A 130 -15.33 -7.54 16.11
N GLN A 131 -16.34 -6.77 15.72
CA GLN A 131 -16.41 -6.15 14.40
C GLN A 131 -16.46 -4.62 14.52
N VAL A 132 -15.81 -3.96 13.56
CA VAL A 132 -15.90 -2.51 13.36
C VAL A 132 -16.73 -2.30 12.10
N ASP A 133 -17.81 -1.53 12.22
CA ASP A 133 -18.64 -1.19 11.06
C ASP A 133 -17.98 -0.09 10.19
N ASP A 134 -18.58 0.18 9.02
CA ASP A 134 -18.07 1.19 8.07
C ASP A 134 -18.13 2.63 8.64
N GLU A 135 -18.88 2.83 9.72
CA GLU A 135 -19.07 4.10 10.43
C GLU A 135 -18.04 4.29 11.56
N GLY A 136 -17.29 3.23 11.90
CA GLY A 136 -16.25 3.23 12.93
C GLY A 136 -16.73 2.85 14.33
N ASN A 137 -17.97 2.37 14.49
CA ASN A 137 -18.47 1.82 15.74
C ASN A 137 -17.99 0.38 15.93
N VAL A 138 -17.64 0.04 17.17
CA VAL A 138 -17.17 -1.30 17.53
C VAL A 138 -18.28 -2.07 18.24
N THR A 139 -18.68 -3.20 17.69
CA THR A 139 -19.70 -4.11 18.27
C THR A 139 -19.05 -5.37 18.83
N GLY A 140 -19.67 -6.00 19.83
CA GLY A 140 -19.18 -7.25 20.44
C GLY A 140 -18.09 -7.10 21.52
N VAL A 141 -17.53 -5.90 21.73
CA VAL A 141 -16.48 -5.66 22.75
C VAL A 141 -16.96 -5.97 24.17
N LYS A 142 -18.21 -5.61 24.50
CA LYS A 142 -18.81 -5.86 25.82
C LYS A 142 -19.02 -7.34 26.08
N GLU A 143 -19.54 -8.07 25.09
CA GLU A 143 -19.79 -9.52 25.19
C GLU A 143 -18.48 -10.29 25.30
N ALA A 144 -17.46 -9.91 24.51
CA ALA A 144 -16.13 -10.49 24.58
C ALA A 144 -15.45 -10.20 25.94
N ALA A 145 -15.67 -9.01 26.52
CA ALA A 145 -15.17 -8.68 27.85
C ALA A 145 -15.87 -9.48 28.97
N GLU A 146 -17.18 -9.73 28.85
CA GLU A 146 -17.93 -10.58 29.78
C GLU A 146 -17.55 -12.07 29.66
N ALA A 147 -17.30 -12.56 28.45
CA ALA A 147 -16.76 -13.90 28.23
C ALA A 147 -15.36 -14.04 28.87
N ALA A 148 -14.49 -13.05 28.66
CA ALA A 148 -13.18 -12.99 29.30
C ALA A 148 -13.26 -12.96 30.83
N LEU A 149 -14.27 -12.30 31.42
CA LEU A 149 -14.52 -12.34 32.87
C LEU A 149 -14.96 -13.71 33.38
N LYS A 150 -15.76 -14.45 32.60
CA LYS A 150 -16.22 -15.80 32.98
C LYS A 150 -15.07 -16.79 33.00
N GLU A 151 -14.18 -16.70 32.02
CA GLU A 151 -13.00 -17.56 31.94
C GLU A 151 -11.88 -17.09 32.89
N PHE A 152 -11.72 -15.78 33.08
CA PHE A 152 -10.68 -15.17 33.89
C PHE A 152 -11.25 -14.09 34.82
N PRO A 153 -11.69 -14.47 36.04
CA PRO A 153 -12.28 -13.51 36.99
C PRO A 153 -11.28 -12.43 37.47
N GLU A 154 -9.98 -12.66 37.32
CA GLU A 154 -8.90 -11.69 37.61
C GLU A 154 -8.91 -10.45 36.71
N VAL A 155 -9.66 -10.50 35.60
CA VAL A 155 -9.80 -9.38 34.67
C VAL A 155 -10.65 -8.26 35.27
N LYS A 156 -11.44 -8.54 36.33
CA LYS A 156 -12.14 -7.50 37.09
C LYS A 156 -11.11 -6.62 37.80
N ALA A 157 -11.17 -5.31 37.58
CA ALA A 157 -10.29 -4.39 38.30
C ALA A 157 -10.60 -4.49 39.79
N GLU A 158 -9.68 -5.10 40.55
CA GLU A 158 -9.64 -4.90 41.99
C GLU A 158 -9.53 -3.39 42.23
N LYS A 159 -10.42 -2.84 43.06
CA LYS A 159 -10.30 -1.45 43.50
C LYS A 159 -8.95 -1.33 44.18
N ARG A 160 -7.95 -0.82 43.46
CA ARG A 160 -6.71 -0.37 44.08
C ARG A 160 -7.13 0.65 45.12
N GLN A 161 -7.03 0.28 46.38
CA GLN A 161 -7.24 1.24 47.44
C GLN A 161 -6.27 2.37 47.16
N GLN A 162 -6.80 3.56 46.91
CA GLN A 162 -5.98 4.76 46.91
C GLN A 162 -5.28 4.73 48.25
N TYR A 163 -3.97 4.49 48.24
CA TYR A 163 -3.16 4.73 49.41
C TYR A 163 -3.21 6.24 49.61
N ALA A 164 -4.22 6.70 50.34
CA ALA A 164 -4.23 8.03 50.88
C ALA A 164 -2.94 8.11 51.71
N PRO A 165 -1.99 9.01 51.39
CA PRO A 165 -0.93 9.29 52.33
C PRO A 165 -1.64 9.63 53.63
N LEU A 166 -1.36 8.85 54.67
CA LEU A 166 -1.87 9.06 56.01
C LEU A 166 -1.35 10.44 56.44
N ASN A 167 -2.07 11.50 56.11
CA ASN A 167 -1.76 12.83 56.56
C ASN A 167 -2.20 12.84 58.02
N PRO A 168 -1.29 12.90 59.01
CA PRO A 168 -1.65 12.84 60.40
C PRO A 168 -2.16 14.22 60.83
N ALA A 169 -3.25 14.69 60.22
CA ALA A 169 -3.98 15.85 60.71
C ALA A 169 -4.90 15.35 61.84
N GLY A 170 -4.32 15.17 63.03
CA GLY A 170 -5.12 14.94 64.24
C GLY A 170 -4.48 14.09 65.33
N ALA A 171 -3.29 13.51 65.13
CA ALA A 171 -2.58 12.85 66.21
C ALA A 171 -1.72 13.88 66.96
N ASN A 172 -2.12 14.23 68.18
CA ASN A 172 -1.26 14.90 69.16
C ASN A 172 -0.02 14.00 69.41
N ILE A 173 1.02 14.19 68.61
CA ILE A 173 2.33 13.60 68.86
C ILE A 173 2.96 14.47 69.96
N PRO A 174 3.35 13.92 71.12
CA PRO A 174 4.01 14.72 72.14
C PRO A 174 5.29 15.32 71.53
N ALA A 175 5.38 16.65 71.53
CA ALA A 175 6.47 17.39 70.94
C ALA A 175 7.82 16.81 71.40
N ASN A 176 8.58 16.29 70.44
CA ASN A 176 9.91 15.74 70.65
C ASN A 176 10.78 16.83 71.33
N GLU A 177 11.45 16.49 72.43
CA GLU A 177 12.25 17.41 73.24
C GLU A 177 13.32 18.15 72.42
N ASN A 178 13.82 17.50 71.36
CA ASN A 178 14.75 18.10 70.40
C ASN A 178 14.11 19.19 69.53
N GLN A 179 12.80 19.11 69.25
CA GLN A 179 12.07 20.16 68.55
C GLN A 179 11.81 21.35 69.46
N LYS A 180 11.48 21.12 70.74
CA LYS A 180 11.32 22.19 71.74
C LYS A 180 12.60 23.00 71.93
N MET A 181 13.76 22.34 72.00
CA MET A 181 15.05 23.03 72.10
C MET A 181 15.40 23.82 70.83
N ASN A 182 15.05 23.29 69.65
CA ASN A 182 15.33 23.97 68.39
C ASN A 182 14.45 25.21 68.19
N ASP A 183 13.20 25.19 68.65
CA ASP A 183 12.30 26.35 68.62
C ASP A 183 12.66 27.40 69.68
N LEU A 184 13.17 26.98 70.85
CA LEU A 184 13.74 27.89 71.87
C LEU A 184 14.96 28.65 71.35
N ILE A 185 15.87 27.95 70.66
CA ILE A 185 17.10 28.54 70.09
C ILE A 185 16.77 29.49 68.93
N ARG A 186 15.71 29.20 68.17
CA ARG A 186 15.32 29.99 66.98
C ARG A 186 14.37 31.13 67.28
N GLY A 187 14.00 31.35 68.54
CA GLY A 187 13.18 32.49 68.96
C GLY A 187 11.79 32.54 68.31
N ARG A 188 11.29 31.41 67.77
CA ARG A 188 9.92 31.33 67.28
C ARG A 188 9.01 30.96 68.44
N ARG A 189 8.48 32.00 69.09
CA ARG A 189 7.25 31.91 69.87
C ARG A 189 6.06 32.17 68.96
#